data_AF-A0AAW6U7R9-F1
#
_entry.id   AF-A0AAW6U7R9-F1
#
_cell.length_a   1.000
_cell.length_b   1.000
_cell.length_c   1.000
_cell.angle_alpha   90.00
_cell.angle_beta   90.00
_cell.angle_gamma   90.00
#
_symmetry.space_group_name_H-M   'P 1'
#
loop_
_entity.id
_entity.type
_entity.pdbx_description
1 polymer ?
#
loop_
_entity_poly.entity_id
_entity_poly.type
_entity_poly.pdbx_seq_one_letter_code
_entity_poly.pdbx_strand_id
1 'polypeptide(L)'
;MVVYAQTYDGEGVAERTLELGYFSEQELNAFSALIHRRRCLPIFLGDSWRCPSCRCERRDLVAMANHILATHPPEPFNEEDLLELQPRRCA
;
A
#
# COMPACT_ATOMS: atom_id res chain seq x y z
N MET A 1 10.81 -17.38 15.60
CA MET A 1 9.66 -18.08 14.98
C MET A 1 9.30 -17.29 13.75
N VAL A 2 9.68 -17.77 12.56
CA VAL A 2 9.46 -17.08 11.28
C VAL A 2 8.19 -17.65 10.68
N VAL A 3 7.21 -16.79 10.36
CA VAL A 3 5.91 -17.19 9.82
C VAL A 3 5.88 -16.87 8.33
N TYR A 4 5.95 -17.90 7.49
CA TYR A 4 5.92 -17.75 6.03
C TYR A 4 4.48 -17.82 5.52
N ALA A 5 4.04 -16.86 4.73
CA ALA A 5 2.79 -16.95 3.96
C ALA A 5 3.10 -17.55 2.59
N GLN A 6 2.52 -18.71 2.28
CA GLN A 6 2.59 -19.32 0.95
C GLN A 6 1.40 -18.83 0.13
N THR A 7 1.66 -18.27 -1.05
CA THR A 7 0.65 -18.02 -2.08
C THR A 7 1.07 -18.74 -3.35
N TYR A 8 0.42 -19.87 -3.66
CA TYR A 8 0.41 -20.49 -4.99
C TYR A 8 -0.76 -19.87 -5.78
N ASP A 9 -0.79 -19.69 -7.10
CA ASP A 9 -0.06 -20.35 -8.20
C ASP A 9 -0.18 -19.44 -9.46
N GLY A 10 0.84 -19.38 -10.33
CA GLY A 10 0.72 -18.68 -11.62
C GLY A 10 2.03 -18.24 -12.28
N GLU A 11 2.70 -19.21 -12.92
CA GLU A 11 3.71 -19.08 -13.98
C GLU A 11 4.78 -17.95 -13.89
N GLY A 12 6.02 -18.37 -13.59
CA GLY A 12 7.20 -17.86 -14.30
C GLY A 12 7.84 -16.57 -13.81
N VAL A 13 7.42 -16.00 -12.69
CA VAL A 13 8.15 -14.92 -12.03
C VAL A 13 9.12 -15.56 -11.05
N ALA A 14 10.43 -15.35 -11.25
CA ALA A 14 11.44 -15.76 -10.28
C ALA A 14 11.04 -15.23 -8.89
N GLU A 15 10.59 -16.13 -8.02
CA GLU A 15 10.16 -15.84 -6.65
C GLU A 15 11.37 -15.28 -5.88
N ARG A 16 11.51 -13.95 -5.91
CA ARG A 16 12.38 -13.28 -4.95
C ARG A 16 11.62 -13.24 -3.64
N THR A 17 12.07 -14.09 -2.73
CA THR A 17 11.61 -14.17 -1.36
C THR A 17 11.78 -12.80 -0.71
N LEU A 18 10.68 -12.17 -0.29
CA LEU A 18 10.74 -11.08 0.67
C LEU A 18 11.25 -11.66 1.99
N GLU A 19 12.44 -11.27 2.43
CA GLU A 19 12.82 -11.50 3.82
C GLU A 19 11.80 -10.77 4.71
N LEU A 20 11.04 -11.55 5.48
CA LEU A 20 10.00 -11.03 6.35
C LEU A 20 10.59 -10.14 7.43
N GLY A 21 10.14 -8.88 7.45
CA GLY A 21 10.29 -7.95 8.57
C GLY A 21 11.61 -7.19 8.50
N TYR A 22 11.66 -5.89 8.32
CA TYR A 22 10.81 -4.85 8.88
C TYR A 22 10.77 -3.69 7.90
N PHE A 23 9.61 -3.09 7.67
CA PHE A 23 9.64 -1.69 7.27
C PHE A 23 10.37 -0.91 8.36
N SER A 24 11.33 -0.08 7.95
CA SER A 24 11.87 0.94 8.83
C SER A 24 10.73 1.82 9.36
N GLU A 25 10.94 2.50 10.47
CA GLU A 25 9.95 3.43 11.01
C GLU A 25 9.51 4.48 9.98
N GLN A 26 10.43 4.92 9.11
CA GLN A 26 10.14 5.85 8.03
C GLN A 26 9.21 5.23 6.97
N GLU A 27 9.44 3.98 6.61
CA GLU A 27 8.59 3.24 5.68
C GLU A 27 7.21 2.95 6.27
N LEU A 28 7.13 2.60 7.55
CA LEU A 28 5.86 2.44 8.28
C LEU A 28 5.07 3.76 8.31
N ASN A 29 5.74 4.86 8.61
CA ASN A 29 5.12 6.19 8.62
C ASN A 29 4.64 6.61 7.23
N ALA A 30 5.43 6.33 6.19
CA ALA A 30 5.05 6.58 4.81
C ALA A 30 3.82 5.76 4.40
N PHE A 31 3.79 4.47 4.75
CA PHE A 31 2.67 3.59 4.47
C PHE A 31 1.40 4.00 5.23
N SER A 32 1.54 4.33 6.53
CA SER A 32 0.46 4.86 7.37
C SER A 32 -0.13 6.15 6.80
N ALA A 33 0.71 7.07 6.31
CA ALA A 33 0.26 8.31 5.70
C ALA A 33 -0.59 8.07 4.44
N LEU A 34 -0.26 7.07 3.63
CA LEU A 34 -1.06 6.71 2.46
C LEU A 34 -2.45 6.19 2.86
N ILE A 35 -2.52 5.30 3.85
CA ILE A 35 -3.78 4.76 4.37
C ILE A 35 -4.65 5.88 4.94
N HIS A 36 -4.12 6.68 5.86
CA HIS A 36 -4.89 7.75 6.51
C HIS A 36 -5.41 8.81 5.54
N ARG A 37 -4.69 9.04 4.43
CA ARG A 37 -5.10 9.99 3.40
C ARG A 37 -5.89 9.34 2.26
N ARG A 38 -6.32 8.08 2.44
CA ARG A 38 -7.13 7.33 1.46
C ARG A 38 -6.50 7.39 0.07
N ARG A 39 -5.19 7.13 0.04
CA ARG A 39 -4.40 7.08 -1.19
C ARG A 39 -4.23 5.64 -1.64
N CYS A 40 -4.03 5.49 -2.94
CA CYS A 40 -3.67 4.21 -3.51
C CYS A 40 -2.37 3.67 -2.87
N LEU A 41 -2.33 2.36 -2.62
CA LEU A 41 -1.17 1.72 -2.00
C LEU A 41 -0.21 1.21 -3.08
N PRO A 42 1.11 1.39 -2.89
CA PRO A 42 2.10 0.93 -3.85
C PRO A 42 2.18 -0.60 -3.88
N ILE A 43 2.40 -1.15 -5.07
CA ILE A 43 2.54 -2.59 -5.30
C ILE A 43 4.03 -2.95 -5.26
N PHE A 44 4.41 -3.92 -4.44
CA PHE A 44 5.77 -4.45 -4.42
C PHE A 44 5.98 -5.50 -5.50
N LEU A 45 7.04 -5.37 -6.30
CA LEU A 45 7.37 -6.25 -7.44
C LEU A 45 8.61 -7.13 -7.22
N GLY A 46 9.12 -7.22 -5.98
CA GLY A 46 10.29 -8.04 -5.64
C GLY A 46 11.56 -7.22 -5.44
N ASP A 47 11.79 -6.16 -6.22
CA ASP A 47 12.94 -5.24 -6.07
C ASP A 47 12.58 -3.76 -6.17
N SER A 48 11.31 -3.48 -6.39
CA SER A 48 10.80 -2.14 -6.65
C SER A 48 9.33 -2.04 -6.27
N TRP A 49 8.90 -0.79 -6.15
CA TRP A 49 7.53 -0.40 -5.86
C TRP A 49 6.95 0.26 -7.10
N ARG A 50 5.70 -0.08 -7.40
CA ARG A 50 4.95 0.49 -8.52
C ARG A 50 3.72 1.24 -8.02
N CYS A 51 3.53 2.45 -8.53
CA CYS A 51 2.31 3.21 -8.34
C CYS A 51 1.18 2.55 -9.14
N PRO A 52 0.06 2.16 -8.52
CA PRO A 52 -1.06 1.55 -9.25
C PRO A 52 -1.75 2.55 -10.20
N SER A 53 -1.79 3.84 -9.86
CA SER A 53 -2.54 4.85 -10.62
C SER A 53 -1.85 5.25 -11.93
N CYS A 54 -0.53 5.45 -11.93
CA CYS A 54 0.20 5.92 -13.12
C CYS A 54 1.34 4.99 -13.57
N ARG A 55 1.52 3.84 -12.90
CA ARG A 55 2.56 2.85 -13.19
C ARG A 55 4.00 3.37 -13.06
N CYS A 56 4.22 4.52 -12.41
CA CYS A 56 5.55 4.97 -12.03
C CYS A 56 6.21 3.95 -11.10
N GLU A 57 7.50 3.67 -11.31
CA GLU A 57 8.28 2.73 -10.50
C GLU A 57 9.37 3.46 -9.72
N ARG A 58 9.58 3.04 -8.48
CA ARG A 58 10.64 3.52 -7.58
C ARG A 58 11.23 2.34 -6.84
N ARG A 59 12.52 2.38 -6.53
CA ARG A 59 13.17 1.33 -5.73
C ARG A 59 12.83 1.40 -4.24
N ASP A 60 12.46 2.59 -3.77
CA ASP A 60 12.24 2.90 -2.35
C ASP A 60 10.76 3.20 -2.06
N LEU A 61 10.24 2.64 -0.96
CA LEU A 61 8.84 2.79 -0.57
C LEU A 61 8.52 4.24 -0.18
N VAL A 62 9.42 4.92 0.54
CA VAL A 62 9.21 6.31 0.97
C VAL A 62 9.14 7.23 -0.24
N ALA A 63 10.04 7.04 -1.22
CA ALA A 63 10.01 7.76 -2.49
C ALA A 63 8.72 7.49 -3.28
N MET A 64 8.23 6.24 -3.29
CA MET A 64 6.95 5.91 -3.92
C MET A 64 5.77 6.56 -3.19
N ALA A 65 5.74 6.52 -1.87
CA ALA A 65 4.70 7.15 -1.06
C ALA A 65 4.67 8.66 -1.28
N ASN A 66 5.84 9.31 -1.29
CA ASN A 66 5.95 10.74 -1.60
C ASN A 66 5.45 11.08 -3.00
N HIS A 67 5.77 10.25 -4.00
CA HIS A 67 5.21 10.38 -5.34
C HIS A 67 3.68 10.33 -5.32
N ILE A 68 3.09 9.33 -4.63
CA ILE A 68 1.64 9.16 -4.56
C ILE A 68 0.98 10.34 -3.85
N LEU A 69 1.53 10.77 -2.70
CA LEU A 69 1.02 11.89 -1.92
C LEU A 69 1.04 13.21 -2.69
N ALA A 70 2.07 13.44 -3.51
CA ALA A 70 2.23 14.67 -4.27
C ALA A 70 1.45 14.68 -5.58
N THR A 71 1.28 13.52 -6.23
CA THR A 71 0.78 13.44 -7.61
C THR A 71 -0.69 13.04 -7.67
N HIS A 72 -1.14 12.18 -6.77
CA HIS A 72 -2.49 11.60 -6.83
C HIS A 72 -3.38 12.22 -5.75
N PRO A 73 -4.59 12.70 -6.12
CA PRO A 73 -5.56 13.17 -5.15
C PRO A 73 -6.08 12.00 -4.28
N PRO A 74 -6.77 12.29 -3.16
CA PRO A 74 -7.43 11.25 -2.37
C PRO A 74 -8.46 10.54 -3.22
N GLU A 75 -8.65 9.25 -2.97
CA GLU A 75 -9.83 8.59 -3.49
C GLU A 75 -11.08 9.28 -2.92
N PRO A 76 -12.08 9.59 -3.76
CA PRO A 76 -13.34 10.15 -3.28
C PRO A 76 -14.03 9.16 -2.35
N PHE A 77 -14.86 9.67 -1.44
CA PHE A 77 -15.74 8.82 -0.64
C PHE A 77 -16.69 8.07 -1.56
N ASN A 78 -16.72 6.75 -1.42
CA ASN A 78 -17.72 5.88 -2.01
C ASN A 78 -18.98 5.86 -1.11
N GLU A 79 -20.04 5.20 -1.57
CA GLU A 79 -21.30 5.15 -0.84
C GLU A 79 -21.17 4.44 0.51
N GLU A 80 -20.30 3.43 0.61
CA GLU A 80 -20.04 2.69 1.85
C GLU A 80 -19.34 3.57 2.90
N ASP A 81 -18.35 4.36 2.49
CA ASP A 81 -17.68 5.29 3.40
C ASP A 81 -18.66 6.35 3.94
N LEU A 82 -19.59 6.80 3.08
CA LEU A 82 -20.63 7.75 3.49
C LEU A 82 -21.63 7.12 4.48
N LEU A 83 -21.88 5.82 4.38
CA LEU A 83 -22.70 5.07 5.35
C LEU A 83 -21.98 4.92 6.69
N GLU A 84 -20.66 4.72 6.69
CA GLU A 84 -19.87 4.65 7.93
C GLU A 84 -19.77 6.00 8.67
N LEU A 85 -19.86 7.11 7.94
CA LEU A 85 -19.91 8.47 8.51
C LEU A 85 -21.25 8.78 9.18
N GLN A 86 -22.28 7.97 8.99
CA GLN A 86 -23.53 8.16 9.72
C GLN A 86 -23.30 7.87 11.20
N PRO A 87 -23.76 8.75 12.11
CA PRO A 87 -23.64 8.51 13.53
C PRO A 87 -24.34 7.19 13.85
N ARG A 88 -23.56 6.19 14.26
CA ARG A 88 -24.10 4.95 14.81
C ARG A 88 -24.93 5.36 16.01
N ARG A 89 -26.26 5.33 15.88
CA ARG A 89 -27.17 5.49 17.01
C ARG A 89 -26.88 4.33 17.95
N CYS A 90 -26.06 4.56 18.97
CA CYS A 90 -25.98 3.65 20.10
C CYS A 90 -27.37 3.65 20.75
N ALA A 91 -28.08 2.53 20.59
CA ALA A 91 -29.31 2.24 21.31
C ALA A 91 -28.98 1.61 22.66
#